data_AF-B8LDC5-F1
#
_entry.id   AF-B8LDC5-F1
#
_cell.length_a   1.000
_cell.length_b   1.000
_cell.length_c   1.000
_cell.angle_alpha   90.00
_cell.angle_beta   90.00
_cell.angle_gamma   90.00
#
_symmetry.space_group_name_H-M   'P 1'
#
loop_
_entity.id
_entity.type
_entity.pdbx_description
1 polymer ?
#
loop_
_entity_poly.entity_id
_entity_poly.type
_entity_poly.pdbx_seq_one_letter_code
_entity_poly.pdbx_strand_id
1 'polypeptide(L)' 'GAGKFPRKLHEIVSNPEYRHIIRWMPHGRSWAVLDKELLEKVVLPSHFSHASFASFNRSVNGWGF' A
#
# COMPACT_ATOMS: atom_id res chain seq x y z
N GLY A 1 18.32 4.47 -2.52
CA GLY A 1 18.30 3.07 -2.07
C GLY A 1 16.88 2.68 -1.74
N ALA A 2 16.31 1.72 -2.47
CA ALA A 2 14.92 1.30 -2.29
C ALA A 2 14.72 0.68 -0.90
N GLY A 3 13.95 1.37 -0.03
CA GLY A 3 13.46 0.74 1.19
C GLY A 3 12.68 -0.53 0.82
N LYS A 4 12.97 -1.64 1.52
CA LYS A 4 12.31 -2.94 1.34
C LYS A 4 10.79 -2.73 1.35
N PHE A 5 10.05 -3.42 0.46
CA PHE A 5 8.60 -3.29 0.30
C PHE A 5 7.80 -3.18 1.62
N PRO A 6 8.07 -3.97 2.68
CA PRO A 6 7.40 -3.84 3.97
C PRO A 6 7.45 -2.44 4.58
N ARG A 7 8.59 -1.74 4.45
CA ARG A 7 8.77 -0.39 4.97
C ARG A 7 7.88 0.60 4.23
N LYS A 8 7.89 0.53 2.89
CA LYS A 8 7.03 1.38 2.04
C LYS A 8 5.55 1.11 2.28
N LEU A 9 5.18 -0.15 2.43
CA LEU A 9 3.81 -0.55 2.75
C LEU A 9 3.38 0.06 4.09
N HIS A 10 4.21 -0.06 5.13
CA HIS A 10 3.91 0.55 6.42
C HIS A 10 3.78 2.08 6.33
N GLU A 11 4.68 2.75 5.59
CA GLU A 11 4.60 4.20 5.34
C GLU A 11 3.29 4.59 4.64
N ILE A 12 2.88 3.86 3.60
CA ILE A 12 1.63 4.08 2.85
C ILE A 12 0.40 3.91 3.75
N VAL A 13 0.29 2.77 4.43
CA VAL A 13 -0.91 2.40 5.21
C VAL A 13 -1.06 3.30 6.46
N SER A 14 0.05 3.84 6.96
CA SER A 14 0.07 4.73 8.13
C SER A 14 -0.12 6.21 7.76
N ASN A 15 -0.14 6.58 6.47
CA ASN A 15 -0.34 7.97 6.06
C ASN A 15 -1.81 8.40 6.25
N PRO A 16 -2.11 9.42 7.09
CA PRO A 16 -3.46 9.93 7.27
C PRO A 16 -4.13 10.43 5.98
N GLU A 17 -3.35 10.96 5.03
CA GLU A 17 -3.87 11.44 3.74
C GLU A 17 -4.50 10.32 2.92
N TYR A 18 -3.96 9.11 3.03
CA TYR A 18 -4.45 7.94 2.30
C TYR A 18 -5.52 7.15 3.05
N ARG A 19 -5.96 7.60 4.23
CA ARG A 19 -6.89 6.84 5.09
C ARG A 19 -8.24 6.52 4.42
N HIS A 20 -8.64 7.28 3.41
CA HIS A 20 -9.83 7.05 2.60
C HIS A 20 -9.61 6.07 1.42
N ILE A 21 -8.35 5.73 1.13
CA ILE A 21 -7.89 4.85 0.04
C ILE A 21 -7.41 3.50 0.61
N ILE A 22 -6.50 3.55 1.60
CA ILE A 22 -5.90 2.40 2.26
C ILE A 22 -5.60 2.76 3.72
N ARG A 23 -5.93 1.87 4.66
CA ARG A 23 -5.73 2.14 6.09
C ARG A 23 -5.56 0.88 6.93
N TRP A 24 -4.91 1.04 8.08
CA TRP A 24 -4.94 0.04 9.14
C TRP A 24 -6.37 -0.23 9.63
N MET A 25 -6.66 -1.50 9.89
CA MET A 25 -7.82 -1.92 10.67
C MET A 25 -7.62 -1.53 12.15
N PRO A 26 -8.69 -1.35 12.94
CA PRO A 26 -8.58 -0.85 14.33
C PRO A 26 -7.62 -1.64 15.22
N HIS A 27 -7.43 -2.94 14.95
CA HIS A 27 -6.52 -3.80 15.70
C HIS A 27 -5.05 -3.72 15.25
N GLY A 28 -4.72 -2.91 14.24
CA GLY A 28 -3.34 -2.62 13.79
C GLY A 28 -2.54 -3.78 13.18
N ARG A 29 -3.19 -4.90 12.84
CA ARG A 29 -2.53 -6.13 12.34
C ARG A 29 -2.87 -6.50 10.90
N SER A 30 -3.75 -5.73 10.28
CA SER A 30 -4.13 -5.86 8.88
C SER A 30 -4.59 -4.48 8.38
N TRP A 31 -4.67 -4.34 7.07
CA TRP A 31 -5.16 -3.13 6.43
C TRP A 31 -6.26 -3.48 5.44
N ALA A 32 -7.06 -2.47 5.11
CA ALA A 32 -8.07 -2.55 4.08
C ALA A 32 -7.75 -1.56 2.96
N VAL A 33 -7.93 -2.01 1.72
CA VAL A 33 -7.99 -1.14 0.55
C VAL A 33 -9.46 -0.76 0.38
N LEU A 34 -9.77 0.52 0.58
CA LEU A 34 -11.12 1.09 0.50
C LEU A 34 -11.45 1.55 -0.93
N ASP A 35 -10.43 2.06 -1.64
CA ASP A 35 -10.55 2.50 -3.02
C ASP A 35 -9.35 1.99 -3.83
N LYS A 36 -9.59 0.98 -4.65
CA LYS A 36 -8.55 0.37 -5.49
C LYS A 36 -8.09 1.33 -6.60
N GLU A 37 -9.00 2.11 -7.17
CA GLU A 37 -8.70 2.98 -8.29
C GLU A 37 -7.79 4.13 -7.84
N LEU A 38 -8.11 4.76 -6.71
CA LEU A 38 -7.26 5.78 -6.11
C LEU A 38 -5.92 5.19 -5.62
N LEU A 39 -5.90 3.95 -5.14
CA LEU A 39 -4.65 3.27 -4.78
C LEU A 39 -3.72 3.18 -6.01
N GLU A 40 -4.25 2.75 -7.17
CA GLU A 40 -3.47 2.65 -8.41
C GLU A 40 -3.06 3.99 -9.00
N LYS A 41 -3.92 5.01 -8.95
CA LYS A 41 -3.68 6.30 -9.61
C LYS A 41 -2.91 7.31 -8.77
N VAL A 42 -3.06 7.26 -7.45
CA VAL A 42 -2.53 8.28 -6.54
C VAL A 42 -1.39 7.71 -5.69
N VAL A 43 -1.63 6.60 -5.00
CA VAL A 43 -0.68 6.10 -4.00
C VAL A 43 0.49 5.36 -4.64
N LEU A 44 0.21 4.38 -5.52
CA LEU A 44 1.25 3.54 -6.10
C LEU A 44 2.29 4.35 -6.90
N PRO A 45 1.93 5.31 -7.78
CA PRO A 45 2.90 6.09 -8.55
C PRO A 45 3.78 6.98 -7.67
N SER A 46 3.28 7.46 -6.52
CA SER A 46 4.05 8.28 -5.57
C SER A 46 5.12 7.49 -4.80
N HIS A 47 4.95 6.18 -4.64
CA HIS A 47 5.86 5.35 -3.84
C HIS A 47 6.66 4.33 -4.67
N PHE A 48 6.22 4.00 -5.88
CA PHE A 48 6.81 2.97 -6.74
C PHE A 48 6.86 3.46 -8.20
N SER A 49 8.00 3.26 -8.87
CA SER A 49 8.24 3.80 -10.22
C SER A 49 7.34 3.21 -11.31
N HIS A 50 7.00 1.93 -11.21
CA HIS A 50 6.08 1.24 -12.12
C HIS A 50 5.22 0.28 -11.31
N ALA A 51 4.08 0.74 -10.80
CA ALA A 51 3.22 -0.08 -9.97
C ALA A 51 1.76 -0.01 -10.41
N SER A 52 1.20 -1.18 -10.62
CA SER A 52 -0.24 -1.44 -10.67
C SER A 52 -0.67 -2.21 -9.43
N PHE A 53 -1.97 -2.28 -9.17
CA PHE A 53 -2.54 -3.09 -8.10
C PHE A 53 -2.12 -4.55 -8.21
N ALA A 54 -2.03 -5.08 -9.44
CA ALA A 54 -1.57 -6.44 -9.67
C ALA A 54 -0.12 -6.64 -9.20
N SER A 55 0.78 -5.69 -9.50
CA SER A 55 2.17 -5.74 -9.03
C SER A 55 2.30 -5.52 -7.51
N PHE A 56 1.44 -4.67 -6.95
CA PHE A 56 1.33 -4.46 -5.50
C PHE A 56 0.89 -5.74 -4.81
N ASN A 57 -0.18 -6.39 -5.26
CA ASN A 57 -0.66 -7.66 -4.70
C ASN A 57 0.37 -8.78 -4.80
N ARG A 58 1.12 -8.86 -5.92
CA ARG A 58 2.25 -9.81 -6.00
C ARG A 58 3.32 -9.52 -4.95
N SER A 59 3.59 -8.25 -4.68
CA SER A 59 4.55 -7.87 -3.64
C SER A 59 4.01 -8.19 -2.24
N VAL A 60 2.73 -7.93 -1.95
CA VAL A 60 2.08 -8.33 -0.69
C VAL A 60 2.20 -9.84 -0.49
N ASN A 61 1.78 -10.64 -1.47
CA ASN A 61 1.82 -12.10 -1.39
C ASN A 61 3.27 -12.64 -1.31
N GLY A 62 4.20 -12.05 -2.06
CA GLY A 62 5.60 -12.48 -2.07
C GLY A 62 6.32 -12.24 -0.74
N TRP A 63 5.83 -11.32 0.08
CA TRP A 63 6.35 -11.06 1.43
C TRP A 63 5.58 -11.84 2.53
N GLY A 64 4.55 -12.60 2.18
CA GLY A 64 3.78 -13.42 3.13
C GLY A 64 2.86 -12.63 4.05
N PHE A 65 2.38 -11.47 3.59
CA PHE A 65 1.39 -10.65 4.29
C PHE A 65 -0.02 -11.23 4.23
#